data_AF-A0A962XHY8-F1
#
_entry.id   AF-A0A962XHY8-F1
#
_cell.length_a   1.000
_cell.length_b   1.000
_cell.length_c   1.000
_cell.angle_alpha   90.00
_cell.angle_beta   90.00
_cell.angle_gamma   90.00
#
_symmetry.space_group_name_H-M   'P 1'
#
loop_
_entity.id
_entity.type
_entity.pdbx_description
1 polymer ?
#
loop_
_entity_poly.entity_id
_entity_poly.type
_entity_poly.pdbx_seq_one_letter_code
_entity_poly.pdbx_strand_id
1 'polypeptide(L)'
;MSTTATVNTPTDAVPQTPLTPRQIVEHAIAHLDHVLPGQAPILSFVHHNTLHGYQRLPFEQALAEAEQLTGIRAYLPEAAFRKLYRAGRINATDLDTAFAQRATLQVAEALAHVAERTIQRGEILRISLIYGVEALTPSQLIWRMEELDATRRFQDDVPEQARQRLLDATGPDAEAALADLWRASLENFQLPATHLHPEELVDLQRTLAKSLLTRFRAGTTEDAGHPVVHQHMQTESRALIERLFADVGVGVTLRGLLQALTGQDLLDSVRPMLIRCCAAHLDEGLAAWNLPNRSAGLYAAWRYFMQHDFTWTCMGLAEGRETVTRWPDEPVTAIIAELRRLGLPESHWEGYLTRLALELPGWSGMMNWRQQHPGYPANQATPVALADYLA
;
A
#
# COMPACT_ATOMS: atom_id res chain seq x y z
N MET A 1 61.93 45.33 22.08
CA MET A 1 60.88 44.44 22.60
C MET A 1 59.85 44.28 21.50
N SER A 2 59.98 43.26 20.67
CA SER A 2 58.99 42.88 19.66
C SER A 2 58.63 41.43 19.91
N THR A 3 57.39 41.21 20.32
CA THR A 3 56.86 39.90 20.72
C THR A 3 56.26 39.24 19.49
N THR A 4 56.91 38.19 19.00
CA THR A 4 56.42 37.37 17.89
C THR A 4 55.29 36.48 18.38
N ALA A 5 54.08 36.65 17.84
CA ALA A 5 52.94 35.79 18.13
C ALA A 5 53.06 34.47 17.34
N THR A 6 53.24 33.37 18.07
CA THR A 6 53.15 32.00 17.55
C THR A 6 51.69 31.65 17.30
N VAL A 7 51.33 31.41 16.05
CA VAL A 7 50.02 30.88 15.66
C VAL A 7 49.99 29.39 16.02
N ASN A 8 49.19 29.04 17.02
CA ASN A 8 48.83 27.65 17.31
C ASN A 8 47.78 27.19 16.31
N THR A 9 48.16 26.30 15.40
CA THR A 9 47.26 25.52 14.56
C THR A 9 46.64 24.40 15.41
N PRO A 10 45.31 24.17 15.42
CA PRO A 10 44.74 23.04 16.14
C PRO A 10 44.95 21.74 15.35
N THR A 11 45.81 20.91 15.92
CA THR A 11 45.66 19.47 16.19
C THR A 11 44.88 18.62 15.17
N ASP A 12 45.65 17.73 14.53
CA ASP A 12 45.31 16.40 14.01
C ASP A 12 43.89 15.89 14.35
N ALA A 13 43.04 15.85 13.34
CA ALA A 13 41.85 14.99 13.35
C ALA A 13 42.33 13.53 13.33
N VAL A 14 42.16 12.83 14.45
CA VAL A 14 42.35 11.38 14.52
C VAL A 14 41.48 10.71 13.45
N PRO A 15 42.03 9.87 12.56
CA PRO A 15 41.20 9.14 11.60
C PRO A 15 40.26 8.21 12.36
N GLN A 16 38.96 8.51 12.32
CA GLN A 16 37.94 7.61 12.86
C GLN A 16 38.01 6.30 12.07
N THR A 17 38.34 5.20 12.75
CA THR A 17 38.33 3.88 12.13
C THR A 17 36.88 3.57 11.70
N PRO A 18 36.63 3.16 10.45
CA PRO A 18 35.27 2.83 10.02
C PRO A 18 34.72 1.72 10.91
N LEU A 19 33.47 1.90 11.35
CA LEU A 19 32.79 0.94 12.21
C LEU A 19 32.70 -0.42 11.50
N THR A 20 32.88 -1.49 12.25
CA THR A 20 32.60 -2.83 11.73
C THR A 20 31.09 -3.01 11.49
N PRO A 21 30.68 -3.91 10.57
CA PRO A 21 29.27 -4.23 10.32
C PRO A 21 28.46 -4.54 11.59
N ARG A 22 29.08 -5.24 12.54
CA ARG A 22 28.49 -5.52 13.86
C ARG A 22 28.24 -4.25 14.65
N GLN A 23 29.24 -3.37 14.74
CA GLN A 23 29.11 -2.09 15.44
C GLN A 23 28.05 -1.18 14.80
N ILE A 24 27.90 -1.20 13.48
CA ILE A 24 26.84 -0.46 12.77
C ILE A 24 25.46 -0.95 13.22
N VAL A 25 25.23 -2.27 13.20
CA VAL A 25 23.94 -2.85 13.64
C VAL A 25 23.69 -2.60 15.13
N GLU A 26 24.68 -2.82 15.98
CA GLU A 26 24.54 -2.57 17.43
C GLU A 26 24.26 -1.09 17.73
N HIS A 27 24.91 -0.16 17.02
CA HIS A 27 24.63 1.27 17.11
C HIS A 27 23.21 1.61 16.65
N ALA A 28 22.78 1.05 15.51
CA ALA A 28 21.42 1.24 15.00
C ALA A 28 20.37 0.74 16.00
N ILE A 29 20.57 -0.44 16.59
CA ILE A 29 19.66 -1.01 17.59
C ILE A 29 19.61 -0.12 18.85
N ALA A 30 20.76 0.38 19.32
CA ALA A 30 20.81 1.28 20.46
C ALA A 30 20.08 2.61 20.17
N HIS A 31 20.20 3.14 18.94
CA HIS A 31 19.52 4.36 18.52
C HIS A 31 17.98 4.25 18.56
N LEU A 32 17.43 3.04 18.39
CA LEU A 32 15.98 2.82 18.43
C LEU A 32 15.35 3.19 19.77
N ASP A 33 16.12 3.26 20.85
CA ASP A 33 15.61 3.73 22.15
C ASP A 33 15.08 5.17 22.09
N HIS A 34 15.64 6.01 21.21
CA HIS A 34 15.19 7.39 21.01
C HIS A 34 14.01 7.51 20.03
N VAL A 35 13.67 6.43 19.33
CA VAL A 35 12.65 6.43 18.27
C VAL A 35 11.39 5.67 18.72
N LEU A 36 11.56 4.57 19.45
CA LEU A 36 10.49 3.70 19.89
C LEU A 36 9.79 4.24 21.16
N PRO A 37 8.51 3.89 21.37
CA PRO A 37 7.79 4.37 22.54
C PRO A 37 8.38 3.76 23.83
N GLY A 38 8.81 4.62 24.75
CA GLY A 38 9.32 4.23 26.08
C GLY A 38 8.24 3.87 27.11
N GLN A 39 7.02 3.57 26.68
CA GLN A 39 5.91 3.27 27.59
C GLN A 39 5.93 1.79 28.00
N ALA A 40 5.70 1.54 29.29
CA ALA A 40 5.51 0.19 29.82
C ALA A 40 4.25 -0.48 29.23
N PRO A 41 4.17 -1.82 29.20
CA PRO A 41 2.97 -2.54 28.80
C PRO A 41 1.74 -2.01 29.55
N ILE A 42 0.73 -1.54 28.81
CA ILE A 42 -0.47 -0.97 29.41
C ILE A 42 -1.30 -2.12 30.00
N LEU A 43 -1.40 -2.17 31.32
CA LEU A 43 -2.15 -3.19 32.07
C LEU A 43 -3.69 -3.04 31.93
N SER A 44 -4.18 -1.87 31.51
CA SER A 44 -5.61 -1.54 31.42
C SER A 44 -5.98 -1.10 30.00
N PHE A 45 -6.89 -1.83 29.33
CA PHE A 45 -7.36 -1.50 27.99
C PHE A 45 -8.06 -0.12 27.94
N VAL A 46 -7.38 0.91 27.43
CA VAL A 46 -7.98 2.24 27.20
C VAL A 46 -8.72 2.22 25.87
N HIS A 47 -9.99 1.83 25.91
CA HIS A 47 -10.93 1.93 24.80
C HIS A 47 -11.49 3.36 24.69
N HIS A 48 -10.64 4.37 24.53
CA HIS A 48 -11.19 5.70 24.30
C HIS A 48 -11.77 5.74 22.88
N ASN A 49 -13.09 5.57 22.77
CA ASN A 49 -13.79 5.77 21.50
C ASN A 49 -13.55 7.22 21.06
N THR A 50 -12.80 7.40 19.97
CA THR A 50 -12.42 8.71 19.44
C THR A 50 -13.64 9.60 19.15
N LEU A 51 -14.82 9.02 19.00
CA LEU A 51 -16.08 9.74 18.78
C LEU A 51 -16.81 10.15 20.07
N HIS A 52 -16.21 9.94 21.26
CA HIS A 52 -16.85 10.24 22.55
C HIS A 52 -17.34 11.70 22.64
N GLY A 53 -16.59 12.66 22.08
CA GLY A 53 -16.98 14.07 22.04
C GLY A 53 -18.20 14.38 21.17
N TYR A 54 -18.62 13.45 20.29
CA TYR A 54 -19.69 13.63 19.32
C TYR A 54 -20.96 12.82 19.64
N GLN A 55 -21.06 12.20 20.82
CA GLN A 55 -22.20 11.34 21.19
C GLN A 55 -23.57 12.02 21.12
N ARG A 56 -23.61 13.35 21.18
CA ARG A 56 -24.85 14.15 21.02
C ARG A 56 -25.37 14.18 19.58
N LEU A 57 -24.56 13.80 18.61
CA LEU A 57 -24.89 13.82 17.19
C LEU A 57 -25.32 12.43 16.72
N PRO A 58 -26.24 12.34 15.74
CA PRO A 58 -26.45 11.11 14.98
C PRO A 58 -25.14 10.58 14.40
N PHE A 59 -24.98 9.26 14.34
CA PHE A 59 -23.71 8.62 14.00
C PHE A 59 -23.07 9.13 12.70
N GLU A 60 -23.84 9.27 11.61
CA GLU A 60 -23.31 9.77 10.33
C GLU A 60 -22.80 11.22 10.42
N GLN A 61 -23.45 12.05 11.23
CA GLN A 61 -23.05 13.44 11.48
C GLN A 61 -21.80 13.48 12.38
N ALA A 62 -21.74 12.64 13.40
CA ALA A 62 -20.57 12.50 14.27
C ALA A 62 -19.31 12.13 13.47
N LEU A 63 -19.45 11.20 12.52
CA LEU A 63 -18.37 10.80 11.62
C LEU A 63 -17.96 11.93 10.67
N ALA A 64 -18.91 12.63 10.07
CA ALA A 64 -18.62 13.75 9.18
C ALA A 64 -17.88 14.90 9.90
N GLU A 65 -18.30 15.25 11.12
CA GLU A 65 -17.63 16.25 11.96
C GLU A 65 -16.22 15.81 12.37
N ALA A 66 -16.05 14.54 12.74
CA ALA A 66 -14.74 13.98 13.08
C ALA A 66 -13.80 13.97 11.87
N GLU A 67 -14.29 13.64 10.68
CA GLU A 67 -13.51 13.68 9.44
C GLU A 67 -13.14 15.11 9.04
N GLN A 68 -14.06 16.08 9.17
CA GLN A 68 -13.75 17.49 8.93
C GLN A 68 -12.68 18.04 9.88
N LEU A 69 -12.75 17.66 11.16
CA LEU A 69 -11.77 18.12 12.16
C LEU A 69 -10.39 17.48 11.97
N THR A 70 -10.36 16.17 11.72
CA THR A 70 -9.11 15.40 11.78
C THR A 70 -8.51 15.10 10.40
N GLY A 71 -9.29 15.22 9.33
CA GLY A 71 -8.93 14.78 7.98
C GLY A 71 -8.92 13.26 7.82
N ILE A 72 -9.28 12.48 8.86
CA ILE A 72 -9.30 11.02 8.81
C ILE A 72 -10.64 10.56 8.26
N ARG A 73 -10.60 9.82 7.15
CA ARG A 73 -11.80 9.24 6.53
C ARG A 73 -12.46 8.25 7.47
N ALA A 74 -13.72 8.51 7.80
CA ALA A 74 -14.50 7.67 8.72
C ALA A 74 -15.01 6.37 8.07
N TYR A 75 -15.15 6.37 6.74
CA TYR A 75 -15.60 5.23 5.96
C TYR A 75 -14.48 4.68 5.07
N LEU A 76 -14.62 3.42 4.69
CA LEU A 76 -13.77 2.83 3.66
C LEU A 76 -13.92 3.61 2.33
N PRO A 77 -12.87 3.71 1.52
CA PRO A 77 -12.99 4.21 0.15
C PRO A 77 -13.99 3.36 -0.66
N GLU A 78 -14.69 3.98 -1.61
CA GLU A 78 -15.68 3.29 -2.46
C GLU A 78 -15.12 2.04 -3.15
N ALA A 79 -13.87 2.09 -3.62
CA ALA A 79 -13.20 0.96 -4.24
C ALA A 79 -13.11 -0.27 -3.31
N ALA A 80 -12.95 -0.05 -2.00
CA ALA A 80 -12.93 -1.13 -1.01
C ALA A 80 -14.33 -1.74 -0.81
N PHE A 81 -15.39 -0.91 -0.79
CA PHE A 81 -16.77 -1.41 -0.79
C PHE A 81 -17.08 -2.24 -2.05
N ARG A 82 -16.65 -1.78 -3.24
CA ARG A 82 -16.79 -2.53 -4.50
C ARG A 82 -16.05 -3.88 -4.43
N LYS A 83 -14.86 -3.95 -3.81
CA LYS A 83 -14.12 -5.20 -3.59
C LYS A 83 -14.90 -6.16 -2.67
N LEU A 84 -15.49 -5.66 -1.59
CA LEU A 84 -16.33 -6.45 -0.68
C LEU A 84 -17.60 -6.97 -1.38
N TYR A 85 -18.18 -6.18 -2.29
CA TYR A 85 -19.31 -6.61 -3.11
C TYR A 85 -18.93 -7.76 -4.05
N ARG A 86 -17.82 -7.63 -4.79
CA ARG A 86 -17.30 -8.70 -5.65
C ARG A 86 -16.95 -9.97 -4.89
N ALA A 87 -16.52 -9.84 -3.63
CA ALA A 87 -16.26 -10.97 -2.73
C ALA A 87 -17.53 -11.58 -2.13
N GLY A 88 -18.72 -11.06 -2.43
CA GLY A 88 -20.01 -11.52 -1.89
C GLY A 88 -20.24 -11.18 -0.42
N ARG A 89 -19.34 -10.38 0.20
CA ARG A 89 -19.50 -9.92 1.59
C ARG A 89 -20.59 -8.86 1.71
N ILE A 90 -20.75 -8.06 0.67
CA ILE A 90 -21.91 -7.19 0.43
C ILE A 90 -22.64 -7.77 -0.78
N ASN A 91 -23.96 -7.86 -0.73
CA ASN A 91 -24.76 -8.42 -1.82
C ASN A 91 -25.92 -7.48 -2.20
N ALA A 92 -26.72 -7.90 -3.19
CA ALA A 92 -27.84 -7.10 -3.69
C ALA A 92 -28.88 -6.80 -2.60
N THR A 93 -29.15 -7.76 -1.70
CA THR A 93 -30.10 -7.60 -0.59
C THR A 93 -29.64 -6.58 0.43
N ASP A 94 -28.33 -6.47 0.67
CA ASP A 94 -27.78 -5.42 1.53
C ASP A 94 -28.03 -4.03 0.93
N LEU A 95 -27.85 -3.89 -0.39
CA LEU A 95 -28.14 -2.64 -1.11
C LEU A 95 -29.65 -2.32 -1.11
N ASP A 96 -30.51 -3.32 -1.36
CA ASP A 96 -31.97 -3.17 -1.28
C ASP A 96 -32.40 -2.68 0.11
N THR A 97 -31.82 -3.25 1.16
CA THR A 97 -32.11 -2.86 2.55
C THR A 97 -31.65 -1.43 2.82
N ALA A 98 -30.44 -1.05 2.38
CA ALA A 98 -29.92 0.29 2.55
C ALA A 98 -30.76 1.34 1.79
N PHE A 99 -31.22 1.00 0.59
CA PHE A 99 -32.11 1.83 -0.22
C PHE A 99 -33.48 2.01 0.44
N ALA A 100 -34.07 0.94 0.98
CA ALA A 100 -35.36 1.00 1.67
C ALA A 100 -35.32 1.86 2.94
N GLN A 101 -34.19 1.87 3.65
CA GLN A 101 -34.02 2.69 4.86
C GLN A 101 -33.86 4.19 4.56
N ARG A 102 -33.58 4.57 3.31
CA ARG A 102 -33.27 5.95 2.92
C ARG A 102 -34.26 6.47 1.89
N ALA A 103 -35.44 6.87 2.36
CA ALA A 103 -36.51 7.42 1.52
C ALA A 103 -36.09 8.65 0.69
N THR A 104 -35.12 9.42 1.17
CA THR A 104 -34.55 10.59 0.47
C THR A 104 -33.89 10.24 -0.85
N LEU A 105 -33.50 8.98 -1.08
CA LEU A 105 -32.91 8.54 -2.34
C LEU A 105 -33.92 8.42 -3.48
N GLN A 106 -35.23 8.39 -3.19
CA GLN A 106 -36.31 8.33 -4.19
C GLN A 106 -36.10 7.24 -5.24
N VAL A 107 -35.79 6.03 -4.77
CA VAL A 107 -35.32 4.89 -5.58
C VAL A 107 -36.32 4.49 -6.67
N ALA A 108 -37.63 4.63 -6.42
CA ALA A 108 -38.70 4.28 -7.36
C ALA A 108 -39.03 5.37 -8.40
N GLU A 109 -38.38 6.54 -8.35
CA GLU A 109 -38.62 7.60 -9.31
C GLU A 109 -38.20 7.17 -10.72
N ALA A 110 -39.11 7.31 -11.68
CA ALA A 110 -38.83 7.08 -13.09
C ALA A 110 -37.98 8.23 -13.64
N LEU A 111 -36.76 7.92 -14.08
CA LEU A 111 -35.84 8.91 -14.67
C LEU A 111 -35.97 9.00 -16.19
N ALA A 112 -36.25 7.88 -16.85
CA ALA A 112 -36.39 7.83 -18.30
C ALA A 112 -37.33 6.68 -18.72
N HIS A 113 -38.00 6.87 -19.85
CA HIS A 113 -38.76 5.82 -20.53
C HIS A 113 -38.09 5.57 -21.89
N VAL A 114 -37.62 4.35 -22.10
CA VAL A 114 -36.94 3.91 -23.33
C VAL A 114 -37.70 2.72 -23.89
N ALA A 115 -38.42 2.94 -24.99
CA ALA A 115 -39.39 1.99 -25.53
C ALA A 115 -40.37 1.51 -24.43
N GLU A 116 -40.48 0.20 -24.20
CA GLU A 116 -41.37 -0.39 -23.19
C GLU A 116 -40.76 -0.43 -21.78
N ARG A 117 -39.54 0.09 -21.58
CA ARG A 117 -38.84 0.03 -20.29
C ARG A 117 -38.78 1.39 -19.60
N THR A 118 -39.16 1.40 -18.33
CA THR A 118 -38.94 2.52 -17.42
C THR A 118 -37.64 2.30 -16.64
N ILE A 119 -36.73 3.26 -16.69
CA ILE A 119 -35.47 3.27 -15.93
C ILE A 119 -35.72 4.03 -14.63
N GLN A 120 -35.55 3.36 -13.50
CA GLN A 120 -35.72 3.95 -12.17
C GLN A 120 -34.41 4.49 -11.61
N ARG A 121 -34.49 5.51 -10.75
CA ARG A 121 -33.31 6.08 -10.07
C ARG A 121 -32.51 5.05 -9.30
N GLY A 122 -33.18 4.08 -8.67
CA GLY A 122 -32.54 2.98 -7.95
C GLY A 122 -31.60 2.13 -8.80
N GLU A 123 -31.95 1.90 -10.06
CA GLU A 123 -31.11 1.13 -10.99
C GLU A 123 -29.80 1.86 -11.25
N ILE A 124 -29.86 3.18 -11.47
CA ILE A 124 -28.69 4.02 -11.71
C ILE A 124 -27.81 4.12 -10.46
N LEU A 125 -28.40 4.34 -9.28
CA LEU A 125 -27.67 4.37 -8.01
C LEU A 125 -26.95 3.04 -7.75
N ARG A 126 -27.62 1.92 -8.02
CA ARG A 126 -27.03 0.59 -7.89
C ARG A 126 -25.84 0.39 -8.82
N ILE A 127 -25.98 0.74 -10.10
CA ILE A 127 -24.88 0.65 -11.07
C ILE A 127 -23.70 1.52 -10.61
N SER A 128 -23.97 2.75 -10.17
CA SER A 128 -22.94 3.65 -9.65
C SER A 128 -22.19 3.08 -8.45
N LEU A 129 -22.90 2.51 -7.47
CA LEU A 129 -22.26 1.93 -6.28
C LEU A 129 -21.43 0.68 -6.59
N ILE A 130 -21.88 -0.17 -7.52
CA ILE A 130 -21.23 -1.46 -7.83
C ILE A 130 -20.04 -1.27 -8.77
N TYR A 131 -20.21 -0.46 -9.82
CA TYR A 131 -19.23 -0.33 -10.91
C TYR A 131 -18.42 0.96 -10.84
N GLY A 132 -18.98 2.02 -10.23
CA GLY A 132 -18.41 3.36 -10.26
C GLY A 132 -18.68 4.06 -11.58
N VAL A 133 -19.11 5.32 -11.51
CA VAL A 133 -19.25 6.19 -12.68
C VAL A 133 -18.43 7.45 -12.42
N GLU A 134 -17.12 7.28 -12.39
CA GLU A 134 -16.17 8.37 -12.22
C GLU A 134 -15.85 9.00 -13.58
N ALA A 135 -15.70 10.33 -13.60
CA ALA A 135 -15.32 11.05 -14.81
C ALA A 135 -13.91 10.59 -15.25
N LEU A 136 -13.81 10.12 -16.49
CA LEU A 136 -12.52 9.74 -17.07
C LEU A 136 -11.80 10.99 -17.56
N THR A 137 -10.51 11.10 -17.26
CA THR A 137 -9.66 12.06 -17.97
C THR A 137 -9.48 11.62 -19.42
N PRO A 138 -9.17 12.55 -20.35
CA PRO A 138 -8.92 12.18 -21.76
C PRO A 138 -7.88 11.06 -21.92
N SER A 139 -6.80 11.10 -21.14
CA SER A 139 -5.74 10.07 -21.17
C SER A 139 -6.24 8.72 -20.67
N GLN A 140 -7.08 8.69 -19.63
CA GLN A 140 -7.68 7.45 -19.13
C GLN A 140 -8.67 6.86 -20.14
N LEU A 141 -9.45 7.69 -20.82
CA LEU A 141 -10.37 7.23 -21.87
C LEU A 141 -9.60 6.54 -23.00
N ILE A 142 -8.54 7.19 -23.50
CA ILE A 142 -7.67 6.63 -24.54
C ILE A 142 -7.07 5.29 -24.09
N TRP A 143 -6.46 5.26 -22.91
CA TRP A 143 -5.86 4.03 -22.39
C TRP A 143 -6.88 2.89 -22.29
N ARG A 144 -8.10 3.16 -21.83
CA ARG A 144 -9.16 2.14 -21.80
C ARG A 144 -9.60 1.69 -23.19
N MET A 145 -9.60 2.58 -24.18
CA MET A 145 -9.97 2.23 -25.55
C MET A 145 -8.90 1.37 -26.24
N GLU A 146 -7.62 1.73 -26.10
CA GLU A 146 -6.51 1.08 -26.80
C GLU A 146 -5.96 -0.14 -26.05
N GLU A 147 -5.78 -0.07 -24.74
CA GLU A 147 -5.13 -1.14 -23.96
C GLU A 147 -6.13 -2.14 -23.37
N LEU A 148 -7.36 -1.69 -23.09
CA LEU A 148 -8.43 -2.57 -22.59
C LEU A 148 -9.49 -2.91 -23.64
N ASP A 149 -9.31 -2.45 -24.89
CA ASP A 149 -10.26 -2.66 -25.99
C ASP A 149 -11.71 -2.34 -25.58
N ALA A 150 -11.93 -1.30 -24.75
CA ALA A 150 -13.21 -1.09 -24.07
C ALA A 150 -14.41 -0.90 -25.02
N THR A 151 -14.16 -0.54 -26.28
CA THR A 151 -15.18 -0.38 -27.34
C THR A 151 -15.35 -1.62 -28.23
N ARG A 152 -14.51 -2.65 -28.06
CA ARG A 152 -14.47 -3.86 -28.89
C ARG A 152 -14.66 -5.14 -28.08
N ARG A 153 -14.37 -5.11 -26.77
CA ARG A 153 -14.43 -6.26 -25.88
C ARG A 153 -15.18 -5.94 -24.58
N PHE A 154 -16.03 -6.87 -24.16
CA PHE A 154 -16.69 -6.81 -22.86
C PHE A 154 -15.66 -6.91 -21.73
N GLN A 155 -15.71 -5.96 -20.80
CA GLN A 155 -14.88 -5.97 -19.61
C GLN A 155 -15.34 -7.05 -18.63
N ASP A 156 -14.40 -7.63 -17.88
CA ASP A 156 -14.64 -8.79 -17.01
C ASP A 156 -15.70 -8.55 -15.92
N ASP A 157 -15.93 -7.29 -15.55
CA ASP A 157 -16.94 -6.90 -14.56
C ASP A 157 -18.35 -6.71 -15.14
N VAL A 158 -18.53 -6.75 -16.46
CA VAL A 158 -19.86 -6.69 -17.09
C VAL A 158 -20.60 -8.02 -16.89
N PRO A 159 -21.77 -8.05 -16.22
CA PRO A 159 -22.52 -9.29 -15.97
C PRO A 159 -22.91 -10.02 -17.26
N GLU A 160 -22.86 -11.34 -17.25
CA GLU A 160 -23.20 -12.19 -18.41
C GLU A 160 -24.59 -11.90 -18.95
N GLN A 161 -25.58 -11.69 -18.07
CA GLN A 161 -26.94 -11.35 -18.47
C GLN A 161 -27.01 -10.02 -19.23
N ALA A 162 -26.15 -9.04 -18.90
CA ALA A 162 -26.10 -7.78 -19.62
C ALA A 162 -25.42 -7.93 -20.99
N ARG A 163 -24.37 -8.76 -21.07
CA ARG A 163 -23.70 -9.12 -22.34
C ARG A 163 -24.69 -9.78 -23.29
N GLN A 164 -25.42 -10.79 -22.82
CA GLN A 164 -26.39 -11.52 -23.62
C GLN A 164 -27.52 -10.61 -24.13
N ARG A 165 -28.06 -9.73 -23.28
CA ARG A 165 -29.10 -8.76 -23.71
C ARG A 165 -28.63 -7.84 -24.83
N LEU A 166 -27.36 -7.42 -24.81
CA LEU A 166 -26.81 -6.59 -25.88
C LEU A 166 -26.70 -7.41 -27.18
N LEU A 167 -26.14 -8.62 -27.10
CA LEU A 167 -26.00 -9.52 -28.25
C LEU A 167 -27.35 -9.92 -28.85
N ASP A 168 -28.37 -10.16 -28.03
CA ASP A 168 -29.72 -10.47 -28.51
C ASP A 168 -30.33 -9.30 -29.29
N ALA A 169 -29.93 -8.06 -29.00
CA ALA A 169 -30.45 -6.85 -29.64
C ALA A 169 -29.69 -6.47 -30.92
N THR A 170 -28.38 -6.74 -31.00
CA THR A 170 -27.51 -6.28 -32.10
C THR A 170 -26.97 -7.41 -32.99
N GLY A 171 -27.05 -8.67 -32.54
CA GLY A 171 -26.48 -9.84 -33.21
C GLY A 171 -25.37 -10.52 -32.41
N PRO A 172 -24.93 -11.72 -32.82
CA PRO A 172 -24.01 -12.57 -32.05
C PRO A 172 -22.55 -12.07 -32.02
N ASP A 173 -22.20 -11.07 -32.84
CA ASP A 173 -20.86 -10.49 -32.87
C ASP A 173 -20.70 -9.42 -31.78
N ALA A 174 -19.91 -9.75 -30.77
CA ALA A 174 -19.66 -8.89 -29.62
C ALA A 174 -18.91 -7.60 -29.96
N GLU A 175 -18.00 -7.64 -30.93
CA GLU A 175 -17.23 -6.47 -31.32
C GLU A 175 -18.12 -5.46 -32.06
N ALA A 176 -18.92 -5.95 -33.01
CA ALA A 176 -19.89 -5.13 -33.72
C ALA A 176 -20.95 -4.54 -32.77
N ALA A 177 -21.45 -5.35 -31.83
CA ALA A 177 -22.42 -4.92 -30.83
C ALA A 177 -21.92 -3.75 -29.96
N LEU A 178 -20.66 -3.84 -29.49
CA LEU A 178 -20.04 -2.80 -28.67
C LEU A 178 -19.72 -1.55 -29.48
N ALA A 179 -19.27 -1.71 -30.72
CA ALA A 179 -19.02 -0.60 -31.63
C ALA A 179 -20.32 0.18 -31.93
N ASP A 180 -21.43 -0.52 -32.11
CA ASP A 180 -22.75 0.09 -32.32
C ASP A 180 -23.27 0.79 -31.06
N LEU A 181 -23.11 0.18 -29.88
CA LEU A 181 -23.45 0.81 -28.61
C LEU A 181 -22.64 2.10 -28.37
N TRP A 182 -21.35 2.06 -28.71
CA TRP A 182 -20.46 3.22 -28.62
C TRP A 182 -20.90 4.34 -29.57
N ARG A 183 -21.19 4.00 -30.83
CA ARG A 183 -21.69 4.97 -31.83
C ARG A 183 -23.00 5.61 -31.39
N ALA A 184 -23.97 4.81 -30.94
CA ALA A 184 -25.24 5.30 -30.43
C ALA A 184 -25.07 6.22 -29.21
N SER A 185 -24.10 5.92 -28.33
CA SER A 185 -23.78 6.76 -27.18
C SER A 185 -23.25 8.12 -27.63
N LEU A 186 -22.30 8.16 -28.57
CA LEU A 186 -21.76 9.40 -29.11
C LEU A 186 -22.84 10.25 -29.78
N GLU A 187 -23.69 9.65 -30.62
CA GLU A 187 -24.80 10.34 -31.28
C GLU A 187 -25.79 10.94 -30.26
N ASN A 188 -26.19 10.16 -29.24
CA ASN A 188 -27.16 10.60 -28.25
C ASN A 188 -26.63 11.74 -27.36
N PHE A 189 -25.33 11.73 -27.04
CA PHE A 189 -24.67 12.80 -26.30
C PHE A 189 -24.20 13.96 -27.19
N GLN A 190 -24.49 13.91 -28.50
CA GLN A 190 -24.03 14.90 -29.49
C GLN A 190 -22.51 15.09 -29.47
N LEU A 191 -21.79 14.01 -29.17
CA LEU A 191 -20.33 13.99 -29.16
C LEU A 191 -19.84 13.67 -30.59
N PRO A 192 -18.80 14.37 -31.09
CA PRO A 192 -18.29 14.14 -32.43
C PRO A 192 -17.81 12.69 -32.58
N ALA A 193 -18.41 11.96 -33.52
CA ALA A 193 -18.06 10.57 -33.82
C ALA A 193 -16.70 10.41 -34.54
N THR A 194 -16.14 11.51 -35.03
CA THR A 194 -14.85 11.57 -35.71
C THR A 194 -13.72 11.37 -34.71
N HIS A 195 -13.16 10.16 -34.74
CA HIS A 195 -11.78 9.81 -34.38
C HIS A 195 -11.28 10.30 -33.02
N LEU A 196 -11.66 9.59 -31.96
CA LEU A 196 -10.94 9.58 -30.69
C LEU A 196 -9.61 8.80 -30.81
N HIS A 197 -8.81 9.05 -31.85
CA HIS A 197 -7.45 8.51 -31.90
C HIS A 197 -6.62 9.29 -30.88
N PRO A 198 -5.75 8.66 -30.07
CA PRO A 198 -4.89 9.31 -29.09
C PRO A 198 -4.21 10.59 -29.60
N GLU A 199 -3.92 10.62 -30.90
CA GLU A 199 -3.20 11.68 -31.60
C GLU A 199 -4.08 12.90 -31.90
N GLU A 200 -5.40 12.72 -32.11
CA GLU A 200 -6.36 13.79 -32.43
C GLU A 200 -6.89 14.52 -31.18
N LEU A 201 -7.00 13.84 -30.05
CA LEU A 201 -7.31 14.45 -28.74
C LEU A 201 -6.12 15.18 -28.14
N VAL A 202 -4.91 14.66 -28.40
CA VAL A 202 -3.68 15.44 -28.25
C VAL A 202 -3.67 16.60 -29.25
N ASP A 203 -4.31 16.52 -30.42
CA ASP A 203 -4.44 17.64 -31.38
C ASP A 203 -5.48 18.71 -31.03
N LEU A 204 -6.45 18.49 -30.15
CA LEU A 204 -7.24 19.59 -29.55
C LEU A 204 -6.36 20.45 -28.64
N GLN A 205 -5.45 19.81 -27.90
CA GLN A 205 -4.37 20.49 -27.21
C GLN A 205 -3.26 20.97 -28.15
N ARG A 206 -2.94 20.29 -29.26
CA ARG A 206 -1.94 20.76 -30.24
C ARG A 206 -2.49 21.81 -31.18
N THR A 207 -3.77 22.02 -31.41
CA THR A 207 -4.21 23.15 -32.25
C THR A 207 -4.06 24.44 -31.44
N LEU A 208 -4.48 24.38 -30.18
CA LEU A 208 -4.23 25.40 -29.17
C LEU A 208 -2.72 25.58 -28.91
N ALA A 209 -1.97 24.50 -28.72
CA ALA A 209 -0.53 24.53 -28.48
C ALA A 209 0.31 24.74 -29.73
N LYS A 210 -0.13 24.43 -30.95
CA LYS A 210 0.51 24.80 -32.24
C LYS A 210 0.28 26.29 -32.47
N SER A 211 -0.86 26.88 -32.11
CA SER A 211 -1.02 28.35 -32.16
C SER A 211 -0.04 29.06 -31.20
N LEU A 212 0.21 28.48 -30.02
CA LEU A 212 1.18 28.97 -29.04
C LEU A 212 2.63 28.64 -29.41
N LEU A 213 2.90 27.46 -29.97
CA LEU A 213 4.23 26.97 -30.36
C LEU A 213 4.68 27.54 -31.70
N THR A 214 3.81 27.84 -32.65
CA THR A 214 4.17 28.57 -33.89
C THR A 214 4.64 29.99 -33.55
N ARG A 215 4.15 30.53 -32.42
CA ARG A 215 4.63 31.79 -31.83
C ARG A 215 6.01 31.66 -31.15
N PHE A 216 6.46 30.45 -30.84
CA PHE A 216 7.71 30.14 -30.13
C PHE A 216 8.78 29.41 -30.98
N ARG A 217 8.39 28.66 -32.03
CA ARG A 217 9.22 27.83 -32.92
C ARG A 217 9.64 28.53 -34.23
N ALA A 218 9.62 29.85 -34.26
CA ALA A 218 10.38 30.62 -35.25
C ALA A 218 11.91 30.45 -35.10
N GLY A 219 12.37 29.66 -34.12
CA GLY A 219 13.75 29.25 -33.99
C GLY A 219 13.85 27.74 -33.82
N THR A 220 14.61 27.12 -34.72
CA THR A 220 15.31 25.83 -34.60
C THR A 220 14.57 24.53 -34.99
N THR A 221 15.30 23.77 -35.80
CA THR A 221 14.98 22.64 -36.70
C THR A 221 15.47 21.30 -36.14
N GLU A 222 14.78 20.21 -36.54
CA GLU A 222 15.22 18.80 -36.78
C GLU A 222 15.95 18.05 -35.62
N ASP A 223 15.79 16.75 -35.29
CA ASP A 223 15.44 15.52 -36.02
C ASP A 223 15.21 14.33 -35.02
N ALA A 224 14.85 13.14 -35.55
CA ALA A 224 15.04 11.75 -35.06
C ALA A 224 13.95 11.01 -34.21
N GLY A 225 13.18 10.16 -34.91
CA GLY A 225 13.20 8.68 -34.79
C GLY A 225 12.81 7.98 -33.47
N HIS A 226 11.62 7.36 -33.46
CA HIS A 226 10.87 6.64 -32.40
C HIS A 226 9.75 7.50 -31.78
N PRO A 227 8.56 6.93 -31.46
CA PRO A 227 7.51 7.70 -30.80
C PRO A 227 8.07 8.20 -29.48
N VAL A 228 8.34 9.51 -29.42
CA VAL A 228 9.00 10.21 -28.31
C VAL A 228 8.41 9.78 -26.96
N VAL A 229 7.10 9.50 -26.92
CA VAL A 229 6.34 9.06 -25.75
C VAL A 229 6.80 7.71 -25.18
N HIS A 230 7.06 6.68 -26.00
CA HIS A 230 7.45 5.36 -25.48
C HIS A 230 8.87 5.38 -24.90
N GLN A 231 9.79 6.11 -25.54
CA GLN A 231 11.14 6.32 -25.01
C GLN A 231 11.11 7.16 -23.73
N HIS A 232 10.25 8.18 -23.65
CA HIS A 232 10.05 8.96 -22.42
C HIS A 232 9.45 8.08 -21.32
N MET A 233 8.41 7.30 -21.61
CA MET A 233 7.80 6.38 -20.63
C MET A 233 8.81 5.37 -20.10
N GLN A 234 9.64 4.76 -20.96
CA GLN A 234 10.69 3.84 -20.52
C GLN A 234 11.77 4.54 -19.68
N THR A 235 12.14 5.78 -20.06
CA THR A 235 13.12 6.58 -19.31
C THR A 235 12.58 6.97 -17.94
N GLU A 236 11.35 7.45 -17.87
CA GLU A 236 10.65 7.79 -16.62
C GLU A 236 10.42 6.55 -15.75
N SER A 237 10.03 5.42 -16.33
CA SER A 237 9.82 4.17 -15.58
C SER A 237 11.14 3.65 -15.01
N ARG A 238 12.24 3.70 -15.78
CA ARG A 238 13.57 3.33 -15.30
C ARG A 238 14.02 4.28 -14.18
N ALA A 239 13.87 5.59 -14.35
CA ALA A 239 14.20 6.57 -13.33
C ALA A 239 13.37 6.37 -12.04
N LEU A 240 12.10 6.02 -12.18
CA LEU A 240 11.23 5.70 -11.05
C LEU A 240 11.70 4.44 -10.31
N ILE A 241 12.01 3.36 -11.04
CA ILE A 241 12.52 2.12 -10.45
C ILE A 241 13.84 2.38 -9.73
N GLU A 242 14.81 3.04 -10.38
CA GLU A 242 16.10 3.39 -9.77
C GLU A 242 15.92 4.21 -8.49
N ARG A 243 15.02 5.19 -8.52
CA ARG A 243 14.69 5.99 -7.33
C ARG A 243 14.07 5.15 -6.22
N LEU A 244 13.12 4.27 -6.53
CA LEU A 244 12.45 3.41 -5.55
C LEU A 244 13.43 2.43 -4.90
N PHE A 245 14.36 1.85 -5.67
CA PHE A 245 15.42 0.99 -5.13
C PHE A 245 16.43 1.77 -4.29
N ALA A 246 16.83 2.96 -4.72
CA ALA A 246 17.73 3.82 -3.96
C ALA A 246 17.13 4.28 -2.62
N ASP A 247 15.80 4.40 -2.55
CA ASP A 247 15.08 4.80 -1.35
C ASP A 247 14.95 3.66 -0.31
N VAL A 248 15.28 2.41 -0.67
CA VAL A 248 15.24 1.29 0.29
C VAL A 248 16.31 1.47 1.37
N GLY A 249 15.85 1.51 2.61
CA GLY A 249 16.66 1.79 3.80
C GLY A 249 16.86 3.27 4.08
N VAL A 250 16.45 4.17 3.18
CA VAL A 250 16.43 5.62 3.41
C VAL A 250 15.03 6.11 3.69
N GLY A 251 14.06 5.85 2.80
CA GLY A 251 12.65 6.29 2.84
C GLY A 251 11.64 5.15 2.93
N VAL A 252 11.99 3.93 2.50
CA VAL A 252 11.10 2.76 2.53
C VAL A 252 11.82 1.49 2.98
N THR A 253 11.07 0.48 3.43
CA THR A 253 11.59 -0.90 3.58
C THR A 253 11.43 -1.67 2.28
N LEU A 254 11.99 -2.88 2.20
CA LEU A 254 11.77 -3.75 1.04
C LEU A 254 10.27 -4.07 0.86
N ARG A 255 9.54 -4.23 1.96
CA ARG A 255 8.08 -4.33 1.95
C ARG A 255 7.45 -3.11 1.29
N GLY A 256 7.87 -1.89 1.66
CA GLY A 256 7.37 -0.65 1.05
C GLY A 256 7.62 -0.58 -0.45
N LEU A 257 8.81 -1.01 -0.90
CA LEU A 257 9.13 -1.16 -2.33
C LEU A 257 8.19 -2.16 -3.01
N LEU A 258 8.01 -3.35 -2.43
CA LEU A 258 7.15 -4.39 -2.97
C LEU A 258 5.69 -3.95 -3.02
N GLN A 259 5.21 -3.22 -2.02
CA GLN A 259 3.88 -2.63 -2.01
C GLN A 259 3.72 -1.59 -3.12
N ALA A 260 4.72 -0.74 -3.35
CA ALA A 260 4.69 0.24 -4.44
C ALA A 260 4.67 -0.43 -5.84
N LEU A 261 5.39 -1.55 -6.00
CA LEU A 261 5.47 -2.27 -7.27
C LEU A 261 4.27 -3.19 -7.55
N THR A 262 3.74 -3.84 -6.52
CA THR A 262 2.72 -4.89 -6.66
C THR A 262 1.32 -4.45 -6.23
N GLY A 263 1.20 -3.35 -5.50
CA GLY A 263 -0.03 -2.92 -4.83
C GLY A 263 -0.45 -3.80 -3.65
N GLN A 264 0.35 -4.82 -3.29
CA GLN A 264 0.06 -5.74 -2.19
C GLN A 264 0.99 -5.50 -1.01
N ASP A 265 0.43 -5.49 0.19
CA ASP A 265 1.19 -5.35 1.43
C ASP A 265 1.52 -6.72 2.03
N LEU A 266 2.79 -7.14 1.93
CA LEU A 266 3.25 -8.42 2.47
C LEU A 266 3.13 -8.53 3.99
N LEU A 267 3.12 -7.40 4.71
CA LEU A 267 2.97 -7.45 6.16
C LEU A 267 1.63 -8.06 6.57
N ASP A 268 0.58 -7.95 5.76
CA ASP A 268 -0.72 -8.55 6.09
C ASP A 268 -0.65 -10.08 6.19
N SER A 269 0.28 -10.72 5.47
CA SER A 269 0.51 -12.16 5.55
C SER A 269 1.47 -12.55 6.68
N VAL A 270 2.48 -11.72 6.97
CA VAL A 270 3.54 -12.02 7.95
C VAL A 270 3.16 -11.61 9.37
N ARG A 271 2.40 -10.52 9.54
CA ARG A 271 2.02 -9.93 10.82
C ARG A 271 1.36 -10.91 11.78
N PRO A 272 0.38 -11.75 11.39
CA PRO A 272 -0.25 -12.67 12.33
C PRO A 272 0.73 -13.64 12.98
N MET A 273 1.75 -14.08 12.23
CA MET A 273 2.80 -14.97 12.75
C MET A 273 3.76 -14.24 13.69
N LEU A 274 4.22 -13.05 13.32
CA LEU A 274 5.08 -12.22 14.17
C LEU A 274 4.38 -11.85 15.48
N ILE A 275 3.12 -11.40 15.42
CA ILE A 275 2.32 -11.07 16.60
C ILE A 275 2.16 -12.30 17.49
N ARG A 276 1.91 -13.48 16.93
CA ARG A 276 1.80 -14.72 17.71
C ARG A 276 3.10 -15.05 18.44
N CYS A 277 4.24 -14.93 17.79
CA CYS A 277 5.54 -15.19 18.41
C CYS A 277 5.87 -14.16 19.50
N CYS A 278 5.64 -12.87 19.21
CA CYS A 278 5.83 -11.80 20.18
C CYS A 278 4.92 -11.97 21.40
N ALA A 279 3.64 -12.24 21.19
CA ALA A 279 2.68 -12.46 22.26
C ALA A 279 3.05 -13.67 23.12
N ALA A 280 3.43 -14.80 22.50
CA ALA A 280 3.79 -16.01 23.24
C ALA A 280 5.14 -15.89 23.97
N HIS A 281 6.08 -15.09 23.46
CA HIS A 281 7.35 -14.80 24.13
C HIS A 281 7.16 -13.81 25.28
N LEU A 282 6.33 -12.78 25.08
CA LEU A 282 6.08 -11.75 26.09
C LEU A 282 5.03 -12.16 27.14
N ASP A 283 4.37 -13.31 26.96
CA ASP A 283 3.37 -13.84 27.89
C ASP A 283 3.95 -14.09 29.29
N GLU A 284 3.32 -13.49 30.29
CA GLU A 284 3.72 -13.59 31.71
C GLU A 284 3.04 -14.77 32.43
N GLY A 285 2.66 -15.82 31.70
CA GLY A 285 2.04 -17.04 32.22
C GLY A 285 0.51 -17.04 32.19
N LEU A 286 -0.10 -16.20 31.34
CA LEU A 286 -1.56 -16.18 31.16
C LEU A 286 -2.01 -17.29 30.19
N ALA A 287 -1.19 -17.60 29.19
CA ALA A 287 -1.49 -18.64 28.24
C ALA A 287 -1.11 -20.03 28.78
N ALA A 288 -1.98 -21.03 28.54
CA ALA A 288 -1.67 -22.42 28.85
C ALA A 288 -0.56 -23.00 27.96
N TRP A 289 -0.38 -22.45 26.75
CA TRP A 289 0.61 -22.88 25.77
C TRP A 289 1.71 -21.82 25.64
N ASN A 290 2.94 -22.25 25.89
CA ASN A 290 4.11 -21.38 25.87
C ASN A 290 4.93 -21.60 24.59
N LEU A 291 5.62 -20.56 24.14
CA LEU A 291 6.59 -20.67 23.06
C LEU A 291 7.78 -21.56 23.53
N PRO A 292 8.09 -22.67 22.83
CA PRO A 292 9.24 -23.50 23.17
C PRO A 292 10.55 -22.71 23.10
N ASN A 293 11.51 -23.04 23.96
CA ASN A 293 12.83 -22.38 24.01
C ASN A 293 12.81 -20.86 24.26
N ARG A 294 11.71 -20.26 24.74
CA ARG A 294 11.64 -18.81 25.03
C ARG A 294 12.70 -18.30 26.02
N SER A 295 13.26 -19.16 26.87
CA SER A 295 14.37 -18.80 27.77
C SER A 295 15.68 -18.48 27.03
N ALA A 296 15.81 -18.89 25.77
CA ALA A 296 16.98 -18.61 24.93
C ALA A 296 16.87 -17.29 24.14
N GLY A 297 15.76 -16.54 24.28
CA GLY A 297 15.47 -15.34 23.49
C GLY A 297 14.43 -15.60 22.40
N LEU A 298 13.81 -14.52 21.89
CA LEU A 298 12.70 -14.61 20.95
C LEU A 298 13.14 -15.23 19.62
N TYR A 299 14.29 -14.83 19.09
CA TYR A 299 14.79 -15.29 17.80
C TYR A 299 15.13 -16.79 17.84
N ALA A 300 15.79 -17.25 18.89
CA ALA A 300 16.10 -18.66 19.09
C ALA A 300 14.81 -19.51 19.19
N ALA A 301 13.82 -19.02 19.93
CA ALA A 301 12.52 -19.66 20.08
C ALA A 301 11.74 -19.69 18.76
N TRP A 302 11.73 -18.58 18.01
CA TRP A 302 11.13 -18.47 16.69
C TRP A 302 11.79 -19.46 15.69
N ARG A 303 13.12 -19.51 15.64
CA ARG A 303 13.83 -20.45 14.76
C ARG A 303 13.48 -21.89 15.07
N TYR A 304 13.50 -22.26 16.34
CA TYR A 304 13.09 -23.60 16.75
C TYR A 304 11.65 -23.91 16.34
N PHE A 305 10.72 -22.97 16.56
CA PHE A 305 9.32 -23.12 16.17
C PHE A 305 9.17 -23.29 14.65
N MET A 306 9.78 -22.41 13.86
CA MET A 306 9.67 -22.42 12.40
C MET A 306 10.32 -23.63 11.71
N GLN A 307 11.25 -24.32 12.37
CA GLN A 307 11.81 -25.59 11.87
C GLN A 307 10.80 -26.74 11.96
N HIS A 308 9.87 -26.69 12.92
CA HIS A 308 8.90 -27.77 13.20
C HIS A 308 7.49 -27.44 12.69
N ASP A 309 7.20 -26.17 12.43
CA ASP A 309 5.87 -25.71 12.04
C ASP A 309 5.57 -25.96 10.54
N PHE A 310 4.30 -26.24 10.21
CA PHE A 310 3.83 -26.52 8.84
C PHE A 310 3.50 -25.27 8.01
N THR A 311 3.60 -24.08 8.59
CA THR A 311 3.25 -22.80 7.95
C THR A 311 4.01 -22.58 6.65
N TRP A 312 5.29 -22.97 6.57
CA TRP A 312 6.07 -22.91 5.31
C TRP A 312 5.38 -23.66 4.16
N THR A 313 4.94 -24.89 4.42
CA THR A 313 4.25 -25.73 3.42
C THR A 313 2.91 -25.11 3.02
N CYS A 314 2.14 -24.62 4.00
CA CYS A 314 0.86 -23.96 3.73
C CYS A 314 0.99 -22.67 2.91
N MET A 315 2.14 -21.98 3.03
CA MET A 315 2.45 -20.78 2.24
C MET A 315 3.12 -21.08 0.90
N GLY A 316 3.28 -22.35 0.51
CA GLY A 316 3.95 -22.74 -0.73
C GLY A 316 5.47 -22.56 -0.72
N LEU A 317 6.07 -22.34 0.46
CA LEU A 317 7.51 -22.15 0.65
C LEU A 317 8.17 -23.47 1.05
N ALA A 318 8.28 -24.38 0.07
CA ALA A 318 8.76 -25.75 0.30
C ALA A 318 10.14 -25.82 0.97
N GLU A 319 11.03 -24.86 0.67
CA GLU A 319 12.40 -24.80 1.20
C GLU A 319 12.54 -23.92 2.46
N GLY A 320 11.43 -23.43 3.03
CA GLY A 320 11.46 -22.50 4.16
C GLY A 320 12.13 -23.08 5.41
N ARG A 321 11.88 -24.37 5.71
CA ARG A 321 12.51 -25.06 6.85
C ARG A 321 14.03 -25.20 6.70
N GLU A 322 14.50 -25.56 5.50
CA GLU A 322 15.93 -25.69 5.22
C GLU A 322 16.63 -24.32 5.31
N THR A 323 15.97 -23.29 4.81
CA THR A 323 16.46 -21.90 4.88
C THR A 323 16.68 -21.46 6.33
N VAL A 324 15.69 -21.65 7.22
CA VAL A 324 15.79 -21.28 8.63
C VAL A 324 16.88 -22.08 9.36
N THR A 325 17.09 -23.34 8.97
CA THR A 325 18.12 -24.21 9.57
C THR A 325 19.53 -23.73 9.23
N ARG A 326 19.75 -23.22 8.02
CA ARG A 326 21.05 -22.67 7.59
C ARG A 326 21.31 -21.23 8.06
N TRP A 327 20.29 -20.58 8.62
CA TRP A 327 20.39 -19.19 9.08
C TRP A 327 21.26 -19.07 10.35
N PRO A 328 21.99 -17.96 10.58
CA PRO A 328 22.85 -17.81 11.76
C PRO A 328 22.10 -17.97 13.09
N ASP A 329 22.78 -18.53 14.10
CA ASP A 329 22.19 -18.75 15.43
C ASP A 329 22.09 -17.47 16.28
N GLU A 330 23.00 -16.53 16.07
CA GLU A 330 23.08 -15.30 16.85
C GLU A 330 22.32 -14.15 16.13
N PRO A 331 21.40 -13.44 16.81
CA PRO A 331 20.50 -12.47 16.18
C PRO A 331 21.21 -11.37 15.39
N VAL A 332 22.28 -10.77 15.96
CA VAL A 332 23.01 -9.68 15.29
C VAL A 332 23.69 -10.19 14.01
N THR A 333 24.27 -11.39 14.03
CA THR A 333 24.83 -12.01 12.82
C THR A 333 23.75 -12.32 11.79
N ALA A 334 22.56 -12.74 12.22
CA ALA A 334 21.42 -12.97 11.34
C ALA A 334 20.95 -11.68 10.65
N ILE A 335 20.84 -10.58 11.39
CA ILE A 335 20.52 -9.25 10.87
C ILE A 335 21.56 -8.82 9.82
N ILE A 336 22.85 -8.94 10.13
CA ILE A 336 23.94 -8.59 9.19
C ILE A 336 23.86 -9.45 7.92
N ALA A 337 23.61 -10.75 8.08
CA ALA A 337 23.48 -11.67 6.95
C ALA A 337 22.27 -11.29 6.06
N GLU A 338 21.13 -10.95 6.64
CA GLU A 338 19.95 -10.51 5.88
C GLU A 338 20.20 -9.17 5.19
N LEU A 339 20.72 -8.16 5.90
CA LEU A 339 21.01 -6.84 5.30
C LEU A 339 21.97 -6.93 4.11
N ARG A 340 22.96 -7.82 4.18
CA ARG A 340 23.86 -8.13 3.05
C ARG A 340 23.16 -8.89 1.93
N ARG A 341 22.32 -9.87 2.25
CA ARG A 341 21.53 -10.62 1.27
C ARG A 341 20.57 -9.72 0.50
N LEU A 342 20.01 -8.71 1.18
CA LEU A 342 19.19 -7.67 0.58
C LEU A 342 19.98 -6.71 -0.34
N GLY A 343 21.31 -6.72 -0.28
CA GLY A 343 22.16 -5.85 -1.09
C GLY A 343 22.15 -4.39 -0.63
N LEU A 344 21.77 -4.11 0.62
CA LEU A 344 21.72 -2.74 1.14
C LEU A 344 23.12 -2.24 1.47
N PRO A 345 23.49 -1.01 1.04
CA PRO A 345 24.75 -0.41 1.47
C PRO A 345 24.74 -0.19 2.98
N GLU A 346 25.89 -0.32 3.64
CA GLU A 346 26.01 -0.22 5.10
C GLU A 346 25.50 1.12 5.66
N SER A 347 25.57 2.19 4.85
CA SER A 347 25.01 3.51 5.17
C SER A 347 23.48 3.53 5.30
N HIS A 348 22.77 2.55 4.74
CA HIS A 348 21.30 2.47 4.79
C HIS A 348 20.80 1.53 5.91
N TRP A 349 21.69 0.80 6.59
CA TRP A 349 21.30 -0.22 7.57
C TRP A 349 20.53 0.37 8.74
N GLU A 350 20.99 1.49 9.29
CA GLU A 350 20.34 2.16 10.42
C GLU A 350 18.92 2.65 10.05
N GLY A 351 18.78 3.33 8.91
CA GLY A 351 17.49 3.80 8.43
C GLY A 351 16.54 2.64 8.11
N TYR A 352 17.06 1.54 7.57
CA TYR A 352 16.27 0.33 7.31
C TYR A 352 15.76 -0.31 8.60
N LEU A 353 16.63 -0.54 9.59
CA LEU A 353 16.26 -1.14 10.88
C LEU A 353 15.29 -0.26 11.65
N THR A 354 15.45 1.06 11.58
CA THR A 354 14.51 2.02 12.16
C THR A 354 13.12 1.89 11.57
N ARG A 355 13.02 1.85 10.24
CA ARG A 355 11.73 1.68 9.56
C ARG A 355 11.11 0.32 9.85
N LEU A 356 11.92 -0.73 9.87
CA LEU A 356 11.48 -2.10 10.19
C LEU A 356 10.91 -2.18 11.61
N ALA A 357 11.58 -1.58 12.59
CA ALA A 357 11.09 -1.51 13.98
C ALA A 357 9.75 -0.77 14.09
N LEU A 358 9.56 0.27 13.26
CA LEU A 358 8.34 1.09 13.23
C LEU A 358 7.18 0.45 12.46
N GLU A 359 7.34 -0.72 11.84
CA GLU A 359 6.23 -1.42 11.18
C GLU A 359 5.21 -1.98 12.19
N LEU A 360 5.66 -2.33 13.40
CA LEU A 360 4.81 -2.76 14.54
C LEU A 360 5.27 -2.07 15.84
N PRO A 361 5.08 -0.74 15.96
CA PRO A 361 5.73 0.09 16.98
C PRO A 361 5.33 -0.29 18.41
N GLY A 362 4.15 -0.90 18.59
CA GLY A 362 3.73 -1.43 19.89
C GLY A 362 4.55 -2.63 20.35
N TRP A 363 4.85 -3.58 19.44
CA TRP A 363 5.62 -4.78 19.78
C TRP A 363 7.10 -4.46 19.92
N SER A 364 7.69 -3.75 18.95
CA SER A 364 9.09 -3.32 19.04
C SER A 364 9.35 -2.41 20.24
N GLY A 365 8.42 -1.50 20.54
CA GLY A 365 8.47 -0.66 21.75
C GLY A 365 8.44 -1.48 23.04
N MET A 366 7.59 -2.51 23.12
CA MET A 366 7.54 -3.40 24.29
C MET A 366 8.84 -4.21 24.47
N MET A 367 9.42 -4.67 23.37
CA MET A 367 10.71 -5.36 23.37
C MET A 367 11.84 -4.42 23.83
N ASN A 368 11.88 -3.20 23.27
CA ASN A 368 12.86 -2.18 23.66
C ASN A 368 12.70 -1.81 25.15
N TRP A 369 11.48 -1.54 25.59
CA TRP A 369 11.21 -1.21 26.99
C TRP A 369 11.70 -2.32 27.93
N ARG A 370 11.38 -3.59 27.66
CA ARG A 370 11.84 -4.72 28.49
C ARG A 370 13.36 -4.87 28.48
N GLN A 371 14.03 -4.62 27.34
CA GLN A 371 15.49 -4.61 27.25
C GLN A 371 16.11 -3.54 28.15
N GLN A 372 15.54 -2.33 28.18
CA GLN A 372 16.01 -1.23 29.04
C GLN A 372 15.66 -1.42 30.53
N HIS A 373 14.78 -2.37 30.86
CA HIS A 373 14.35 -2.66 32.22
C HIS A 373 14.70 -4.11 32.61
N PRO A 374 15.99 -4.47 32.71
CA PRO A 374 16.43 -5.85 33.00
C PRO A 374 15.90 -6.39 34.33
N GLY A 375 15.58 -5.50 35.29
CA GLY A 375 14.97 -5.86 36.58
C GLY A 375 13.47 -6.21 36.53
N TYR A 376 12.80 -6.10 35.38
CA TYR A 376 11.40 -6.47 35.23
C TYR A 376 11.21 -7.98 35.51
N PRO A 377 10.31 -8.40 36.43
CA PRO A 377 10.22 -9.80 36.88
C PRO A 377 10.09 -10.82 35.75
N ALA A 378 9.32 -10.52 34.70
CA ALA A 378 9.14 -11.44 33.57
C ALA A 378 10.44 -11.69 32.77
N ASN A 379 11.43 -10.80 32.85
CA ASN A 379 12.72 -10.97 32.16
C ASN A 379 13.56 -12.11 32.74
N GLN A 380 13.32 -12.51 33.99
CA GLN A 380 14.07 -13.61 34.64
C GLN A 380 13.80 -14.95 33.95
N ALA A 381 12.54 -15.20 33.57
CA ALA A 381 12.14 -16.42 32.89
C ALA A 381 12.24 -16.31 31.37
N THR A 382 12.18 -15.09 30.83
CA THR A 382 12.11 -14.86 29.39
C THR A 382 12.90 -13.61 29.03
N PRO A 383 14.18 -13.76 28.66
CA PRO A 383 15.02 -12.63 28.27
C PRO A 383 14.48 -12.00 26.99
N VAL A 384 14.63 -10.68 26.90
CA VAL A 384 14.15 -9.88 25.77
C VAL A 384 15.28 -8.98 25.31
N ALA A 385 15.67 -9.14 24.04
CA ALA A 385 16.53 -8.21 23.33
C ALA A 385 15.81 -7.72 22.08
N LEU A 386 15.97 -6.44 21.76
CA LEU A 386 15.43 -5.86 20.53
C LEU A 386 16.07 -6.48 19.28
N ALA A 387 17.33 -6.93 19.40
CA ALA A 387 18.01 -7.71 18.37
C ALA A 387 17.26 -9.01 18.04
N ASP A 388 16.64 -9.68 19.02
CA ASP A 388 15.86 -10.89 18.77
C ASP A 388 14.56 -10.63 18.00
N TYR A 389 14.01 -9.42 18.10
CA TYR A 389 12.80 -9.02 17.38
C TYR A 389 13.09 -8.59 15.95
N LEU A 390 14.26 -7.98 15.72
CA LEU A 390 14.68 -7.49 14.39
C LEU A 390 15.27 -8.59 13.50
N ALA A 391 15.85 -9.63 14.11
CA ALA A 391 16.34 -10.82 13.44
C ALA A 391 15.20 -11.75 13.03
#